data_AF-A0A1N6DBB4-F1
#
_entry.id   AF-A0A1N6DBB4-F1
#
_cell.length_a   1.000
_cell.length_b   1.000
_cell.length_c   1.000
_cell.angle_alpha   90.00
_cell.angle_beta   90.00
_cell.angle_gamma   90.00
#
_symmetry.space_group_name_H-M   'P 1'
#
loop_
_entity.id
_entity.type
_entity.pdbx_description
1 polymer ?
#
loop_
_entity_poly.entity_id
_entity_poly.type
_entity_poly.pdbx_seq_one_letter_code
_entity_poly.pdbx_strand_id
1 'polypeptide(L)'
;MKPIENDYEEALFHTLAPIAQKGAEEVFATWTLSQMLESWFEDKTPEEFLKRAGIPPRFWHNMLRAALVAKVSYIRPDNPQLDKAARTWLIALASTLISMPMKDYTLPEIVQRIRIKYPVLSEWMVKMATGIKA
;
A
#
# COMPACT_ATOMS: atom_id res chain seq x y z
N MET A 1 15.21 17.79 1.39
CA MET A 1 14.47 17.16 2.51
C MET A 1 14.43 15.66 2.21
N LYS A 2 15.11 14.82 2.99
CA LYS A 2 15.07 13.37 2.79
C LYS A 2 13.88 12.81 3.59
N PRO A 3 12.98 12.01 3.00
CA PRO A 3 12.01 11.27 3.79
C PRO A 3 12.79 10.37 4.76
N ILE A 4 12.43 10.37 6.03
CA ILE A 4 13.02 9.46 7.01
C ILE A 4 12.41 8.08 6.72
N GLU A 5 13.22 7.16 6.21
CA GLU A 5 12.80 5.84 5.74
C GLU A 5 12.29 4.99 6.92
N ASN A 6 11.23 4.21 6.69
CA ASN A 6 10.63 3.32 7.67
C ASN A 6 10.49 1.92 7.06
N ASP A 7 10.41 0.89 7.90
CA ASP A 7 10.00 -0.43 7.44
C ASP A 7 8.63 -0.34 6.76
N TYR A 8 8.45 -1.11 5.69
CA TYR A 8 7.20 -1.17 4.93
C TYR A 8 6.81 -2.62 4.67
N GLU A 9 5.55 -2.82 4.31
CA GLU A 9 5.00 -4.15 4.08
C GLU A 9 5.42 -4.70 2.72
N GLU A 10 6.18 -5.80 2.72
CA GLU A 10 6.71 -6.45 1.53
C GLU A 10 5.99 -7.74 1.15
N ALA A 11 5.08 -8.25 1.99
CA ALA A 11 4.48 -9.57 1.81
C ALA A 11 3.86 -9.77 0.41
N LEU A 12 3.26 -8.74 -0.20
CA LEU A 12 2.72 -8.85 -1.55
C LEU A 12 3.79 -8.94 -2.63
N PHE A 13 4.95 -8.28 -2.49
CA PHE A 13 6.04 -8.38 -3.46
C PHE A 13 6.49 -9.83 -3.62
N HIS A 14 6.63 -10.55 -2.51
CA HIS A 14 7.06 -11.95 -2.51
C HIS A 14 6.03 -12.94 -3.08
N THR A 15 4.79 -12.50 -3.34
CA THR A 15 3.78 -13.32 -4.02
C THR A 15 3.80 -13.17 -5.54
N LEU A 16 4.52 -12.19 -6.06
CA LEU A 16 4.58 -11.90 -7.50
C LEU A 16 5.57 -12.81 -8.22
N ALA A 17 5.34 -13.02 -9.52
CA ALA A 17 6.37 -13.59 -10.38
C ALA A 17 7.60 -12.67 -10.43
N PRO A 18 8.83 -13.18 -10.60
CA PRO A 18 10.05 -12.37 -10.49
C PRO A 18 10.07 -11.10 -11.36
N ILE A 19 9.52 -11.17 -12.57
CA ILE A 19 9.43 -10.00 -13.47
C ILE A 19 8.43 -8.95 -12.97
N ALA A 20 7.31 -9.39 -12.40
CA ALA A 20 6.30 -8.51 -11.83
C ALA A 20 6.79 -7.91 -10.51
N GLN A 21 7.50 -8.68 -9.68
CA GLN A 21 8.11 -8.19 -8.46
C GLN A 21 9.05 -7.01 -8.74
N LYS A 22 9.99 -7.16 -9.68
CA LYS A 22 10.92 -6.08 -10.07
C LYS A 22 10.18 -4.81 -10.54
N GLY A 23 9.15 -4.97 -11.36
CA GLY A 23 8.38 -3.81 -11.80
C GLY A 23 7.57 -3.17 -10.67
N ALA A 24 7.11 -3.95 -9.70
CA ALA A 24 6.40 -3.42 -8.54
C ALA A 24 7.35 -2.65 -7.60
N GLU A 25 8.58 -3.13 -7.42
CA GLU A 25 9.66 -2.43 -6.71
C GLU A 25 10.04 -1.13 -7.43
N GLU A 26 10.14 -1.13 -8.77
CA GLU A 26 10.40 0.08 -9.56
C GLU A 26 9.26 1.11 -9.39
N VAL A 27 8.00 0.66 -9.46
CA VAL A 27 6.83 1.51 -9.22
C VAL A 27 6.86 2.08 -7.81
N PHE A 28 7.13 1.25 -6.79
CA PHE A 28 7.31 1.70 -5.41
C PHE A 28 8.39 2.78 -5.28
N ALA A 29 9.54 2.60 -5.93
CA ALA A 29 10.66 3.53 -5.85
C ALA A 29 10.41 4.85 -6.59
N THR A 30 9.76 4.80 -7.76
CA THR A 30 9.73 5.95 -8.70
C THR A 30 8.41 6.69 -8.74
N TRP A 31 7.28 6.04 -8.40
CA TRP A 31 5.97 6.67 -8.45
C TRP A 31 5.61 7.29 -7.10
N THR A 32 4.87 8.39 -7.15
CA THR A 32 4.22 9.00 -5.98
C THR A 32 2.96 8.21 -5.61
N LEU A 33 2.53 8.32 -4.35
CA LEU A 33 1.26 7.72 -3.92
C LEU A 33 0.08 8.24 -4.76
N SER A 34 0.07 9.52 -5.11
CA SER A 34 -0.99 10.11 -5.95
C SER A 34 -1.05 9.45 -7.33
N GLN A 35 0.08 9.27 -8.00
CA GLN A 35 0.12 8.61 -9.32
C GLN A 35 -0.35 7.16 -9.26
N MET A 36 0.02 6.43 -8.19
CA MET A 36 -0.45 5.07 -7.99
C MET A 36 -1.95 5.00 -7.76
N LEU A 37 -2.50 5.93 -6.99
CA LEU A 37 -3.93 5.98 -6.69
C LEU A 37 -4.77 6.41 -7.89
N GLU A 38 -4.29 7.37 -8.66
CA GLU A 38 -4.90 7.73 -9.96
C GLU A 38 -5.00 6.48 -10.84
N SER A 39 -3.89 5.76 -11.02
CA SER A 39 -3.89 4.53 -11.79
C SER A 39 -4.82 3.44 -11.21
N TRP A 40 -4.89 3.32 -9.88
CA TRP A 40 -5.74 2.34 -9.22
C TRP A 40 -7.24 2.65 -9.34
N PHE A 41 -7.64 3.90 -9.13
CA PHE A 41 -9.05 4.30 -9.17
C PHE A 41 -9.58 4.47 -10.59
N GLU A 42 -8.74 4.87 -11.54
CA GLU A 42 -9.10 5.02 -12.95
C GLU A 42 -8.97 3.72 -13.75
N ASP A 43 -8.53 2.62 -13.11
CA ASP A 43 -8.23 1.34 -13.77
C ASP A 43 -7.23 1.49 -14.95
N LYS A 44 -6.33 2.47 -14.84
CA LYS A 44 -5.46 2.90 -15.93
C LYS A 44 -4.19 2.08 -15.95
N THR A 45 -3.97 1.37 -17.04
CA THR A 45 -2.75 0.59 -17.27
C THR A 45 -1.70 1.43 -18.00
N PRO A 46 -0.48 1.63 -17.46
CA PRO A 46 0.55 2.44 -18.08
C PRO A 46 1.30 1.63 -19.15
N GLU A 47 0.69 1.50 -20.33
CA GLU A 47 1.19 0.64 -21.42
C GLU A 47 2.66 0.90 -21.78
N GLU A 48 3.07 2.17 -21.88
CA GLU A 48 4.44 2.54 -22.22
C GLU A 48 5.46 2.11 -21.15
N PHE A 49 5.10 2.22 -19.86
CA PHE A 49 5.96 1.73 -18.78
C PHE A 49 6.13 0.22 -18.88
N LEU A 50 5.02 -0.51 -19.02
CA LEU A 50 5.01 -1.97 -19.09
C LEU A 50 5.76 -2.50 -20.31
N LYS A 51 5.58 -1.85 -21.46
CA LYS A 51 6.27 -2.18 -22.71
C LYS A 51 7.78 -2.03 -22.57
N ARG A 52 8.26 -0.92 -22.01
CA ARG A 52 9.70 -0.70 -21.77
C ARG A 52 10.29 -1.69 -20.77
N ALA A 53 9.53 -2.03 -19.74
CA ALA A 53 9.94 -2.99 -18.71
C ALA A 53 9.81 -4.47 -19.15
N GLY A 54 9.22 -4.74 -20.33
CA GLY A 54 8.96 -6.11 -20.80
C GLY A 54 7.93 -6.87 -19.97
N ILE A 55 7.02 -6.15 -19.30
CA ILE A 55 6.06 -6.72 -18.34
C ILE A 55 4.70 -6.91 -19.03
N PRO A 56 4.13 -8.13 -19.05
CA PRO A 56 2.78 -8.35 -19.55
C PRO A 56 1.72 -7.53 -18.79
N PRO A 57 0.77 -6.85 -19.47
CA PRO A 57 -0.27 -6.02 -18.82
C PRO A 57 -1.08 -6.72 -17.74
N ARG A 58 -1.29 -8.04 -17.86
CA ARG A 58 -1.98 -8.87 -16.85
C ARG A 58 -1.35 -8.82 -15.46
N PHE A 59 -0.10 -8.40 -15.32
CA PHE A 59 0.55 -8.27 -14.02
C PHE A 59 0.29 -6.92 -13.35
N TRP A 60 -0.19 -5.90 -14.09
CA TRP A 60 -0.24 -4.52 -13.63
C TRP A 60 -1.00 -4.36 -12.32
N HIS A 61 -2.21 -4.87 -12.20
CA HIS A 61 -3.02 -4.71 -10.99
C HIS A 61 -2.36 -5.31 -9.75
N ASN A 62 -1.78 -6.50 -9.87
CA ASN A 62 -1.13 -7.16 -8.74
C ASN A 62 0.17 -6.44 -8.35
N MET A 63 0.92 -5.93 -9.33
CA MET A 63 2.10 -5.11 -9.09
C MET A 63 1.75 -3.80 -8.40
N LEU A 64 0.78 -3.06 -8.96
CA LEU A 64 0.32 -1.79 -8.43
C LEU A 64 -0.23 -1.97 -7.01
N ARG A 65 -1.00 -3.03 -6.76
CA ARG A 65 -1.49 -3.38 -5.42
C ARG A 65 -0.36 -3.63 -4.43
N ALA A 66 0.66 -4.40 -4.82
CA ALA A 66 1.82 -4.67 -3.96
C ALA A 66 2.57 -3.37 -3.64
N ALA A 67 2.85 -2.57 -4.67
CA ALA A 67 3.52 -1.29 -4.54
C ALA A 67 2.71 -0.30 -3.67
N LEU A 68 1.39 -0.26 -3.80
CA LEU A 68 0.51 0.58 -2.97
C LEU A 68 0.53 0.17 -1.51
N VAL A 69 0.46 -1.13 -1.18
CA VAL A 69 0.53 -1.60 0.21
C VAL A 69 1.85 -1.20 0.85
N ALA A 70 2.96 -1.38 0.14
CA ALA A 70 4.28 -0.92 0.57
C ALA A 70 4.31 0.61 0.73
N LYS A 71 3.85 1.37 -0.27
CA LYS A 71 3.89 2.84 -0.26
C LYS A 71 3.07 3.45 0.87
N VAL A 72 1.91 2.86 1.18
CA VAL A 72 1.04 3.30 2.27
C VAL A 72 1.67 3.00 3.62
N SER A 73 2.17 1.78 3.83
CA SER A 73 2.82 1.39 5.10
C SER A 73 4.18 2.08 5.35
N TYR A 74 4.82 2.57 4.29
CA TYR A 74 6.02 3.41 4.39
C TYR A 74 5.75 4.79 5.00
N ILE A 75 4.48 5.27 4.96
CA ILE A 75 4.12 6.54 5.57
C ILE A 75 4.21 6.42 7.08
N ARG A 76 5.09 7.22 7.67
CA ARG A 76 5.31 7.25 9.12
C ARG A 76 4.06 7.67 9.90
N PRO A 77 3.61 6.88 10.89
CA PRO A 77 2.45 7.24 11.73
C PRO A 77 2.64 8.48 12.59
N ASP A 78 3.89 8.83 12.92
CA ASP A 78 4.26 10.03 13.68
C ASP A 78 4.46 11.27 12.80
N ASN A 79 4.14 11.20 11.50
CA ASN A 79 4.22 12.36 10.61
C ASN A 79 3.28 13.49 11.09
N PRO A 80 3.82 14.68 11.44
CA PRO A 80 3.02 15.79 11.99
C PRO A 80 2.03 16.38 10.97
N GLN A 81 2.19 16.09 9.68
CA GLN A 81 1.29 16.55 8.63
C GLN A 81 0.02 15.68 8.50
N LEU A 82 -0.03 14.53 9.19
CA LEU A 82 -1.19 13.63 9.14
C LEU A 82 -2.16 13.93 10.28
N ASP A 83 -3.27 14.57 9.93
CA ASP A 83 -4.41 14.74 10.81
C ASP A 83 -5.24 13.45 10.95
N LYS A 84 -6.28 13.49 11.78
CA LYS A 84 -7.18 12.35 12.03
C LYS A 84 -7.85 11.83 10.76
N ALA A 85 -8.25 12.73 9.85
CA ALA A 85 -8.96 12.37 8.63
C ALA A 85 -8.03 11.66 7.64
N ALA A 86 -6.82 12.19 7.44
CA ALA A 86 -5.79 11.60 6.60
C ALA A 86 -5.38 10.21 7.10
N ARG A 87 -5.20 10.04 8.41
CA ARG A 87 -4.89 8.72 9.00
C ARG A 87 -6.03 7.73 8.79
N THR A 88 -7.27 8.15 9.04
CA THR A 88 -8.46 7.29 8.86
C THR A 88 -8.58 6.84 7.40
N TRP A 89 -8.38 7.75 6.46
CA TRP A 89 -8.40 7.44 5.03
C TRP A 89 -7.27 6.49 4.63
N LEU A 90 -6.04 6.69 5.13
CA LEU A 90 -4.91 5.80 4.88
C LEU A 90 -5.16 4.37 5.41
N ILE A 91 -5.75 4.23 6.60
CA ILE A 91 -6.14 2.93 7.16
C ILE A 91 -7.22 2.28 6.28
N ALA A 92 -8.25 3.03 5.88
CA ALA A 92 -9.31 2.52 5.01
C ALA A 92 -8.78 2.07 3.64
N LEU A 93 -7.87 2.84 3.05
CA LEU A 93 -7.17 2.49 1.80
C LEU A 93 -6.37 1.19 1.97
N ALA A 94 -5.51 1.11 2.99
CA ALA A 94 -4.73 -0.09 3.27
C ALA A 94 -5.60 -1.33 3.47
N SER A 95 -6.70 -1.19 4.21
CA SER A 95 -7.67 -2.27 4.44
C SER A 95 -8.34 -2.75 3.15
N THR A 96 -8.64 -1.83 2.23
CA THR A 96 -9.21 -2.15 0.92
C THR A 96 -8.19 -2.88 0.04
N LEU A 97 -6.94 -2.42 0.04
CA LEU A 97 -5.85 -3.03 -0.71
C LEU A 97 -5.53 -4.45 -0.27
N ILE A 98 -5.85 -4.85 0.97
CA ILE A 98 -5.72 -6.25 1.44
C ILE A 98 -7.04 -7.02 1.41
N SER A 99 -8.04 -6.49 0.69
CA SER A 99 -9.37 -7.11 0.51
C SER A 99 -10.16 -7.29 1.83
N MET A 100 -9.97 -6.37 2.78
CA MET A 100 -10.66 -6.33 4.07
C MET A 100 -11.18 -4.92 4.36
N PRO A 101 -12.11 -4.39 3.56
CA PRO A 101 -12.52 -2.99 3.67
C PRO A 101 -13.24 -2.72 5.00
N MET A 102 -13.00 -1.53 5.59
CA MET A 102 -13.57 -1.16 6.89
C MET A 102 -15.11 -1.08 6.96
N LYS A 103 -15.81 -1.13 5.82
CA LYS A 103 -17.27 -1.24 5.78
C LYS A 103 -17.77 -2.62 6.24
N ASP A 104 -16.94 -3.65 6.09
CA ASP A 104 -17.28 -5.06 6.35
C ASP A 104 -16.54 -5.62 7.58
N TYR A 105 -15.47 -4.95 8.01
CA TYR A 105 -14.61 -5.37 9.12
C TYR A 105 -14.22 -4.20 10.02
N THR A 106 -14.15 -4.45 11.32
CA THR A 106 -13.58 -3.48 12.26
C THR A 106 -12.05 -3.50 12.20
N LEU A 107 -11.41 -2.38 12.57
CA LEU A 107 -9.95 -2.30 12.59
C LEU A 107 -9.29 -3.39 13.47
N PRO A 108 -9.77 -3.68 14.70
CA PRO A 108 -9.22 -4.78 15.50
C PRO A 108 -9.29 -6.15 14.81
N GLU A 109 -10.41 -6.45 14.12
CA GLU A 109 -10.56 -7.69 13.37
C GLU A 109 -9.60 -7.77 12.18
N ILE A 110 -9.44 -6.66 11.45
CA ILE A 110 -8.48 -6.57 10.34
C ILE A 110 -7.07 -6.87 10.87
N VAL A 111 -6.62 -6.12 11.88
CA VAL A 111 -5.29 -6.27 12.48
C VAL A 111 -5.04 -7.71 12.94
N GLN A 112 -6.00 -8.32 13.64
CA GLN A 112 -5.87 -9.68 14.13
C GLN A 112 -5.71 -10.70 12.99
N ARG A 113 -6.51 -10.58 11.92
CA ARG A 113 -6.51 -11.52 10.80
C ARG A 113 -5.27 -11.40 9.93
N ILE A 114 -4.72 -10.19 9.79
CA ILE A 114 -3.61 -9.94 8.88
C ILE A 114 -2.23 -10.10 9.53
N ARG A 115 -2.14 -10.09 10.86
CA ARG A 115 -0.87 -10.01 11.61
C ARG A 115 0.21 -11.00 11.20
N ILE A 116 -0.15 -12.22 10.81
CA ILE A 116 0.81 -13.24 10.38
C ILE A 116 1.28 -12.98 8.94
N LYS A 117 0.36 -12.63 8.05
CA LYS A 117 0.64 -12.46 6.62
C LYS A 117 1.19 -11.07 6.28
N TYR A 118 0.81 -10.06 7.05
CA TYR A 118 1.15 -8.66 6.86
C TYR A 118 1.57 -8.04 8.22
N PRO A 119 2.68 -8.49 8.81
CA PRO A 119 3.09 -8.08 10.16
C PRO A 119 3.37 -6.59 10.24
N VAL A 120 4.10 -6.02 9.27
CA VAL A 120 4.47 -4.60 9.25
C VAL A 120 3.22 -3.74 9.07
N LEU A 121 2.33 -4.12 8.15
CA LEU A 121 1.08 -3.40 7.94
C LEU A 121 0.17 -3.45 9.18
N SER A 122 0.10 -4.59 9.86
CA SER A 122 -0.72 -4.74 11.06
C SER A 122 -0.26 -3.80 12.19
N GLU A 123 1.05 -3.70 12.39
CA GLU A 123 1.63 -2.78 13.38
C GLU A 123 1.44 -1.33 12.96
N TRP A 124 1.67 -1.03 11.68
CA TRP A 124 1.44 0.29 11.11
C TRP A 124 -0.01 0.76 11.33
N MET A 125 -1.01 -0.11 11.08
CA MET A 125 -2.42 0.19 11.29
C MET A 125 -2.73 0.54 12.76
N VAL A 126 -2.16 -0.20 13.71
CA VAL A 126 -2.30 0.07 15.15
C VAL A 126 -1.70 1.43 15.52
N LYS A 127 -0.49 1.73 15.02
CA LYS A 127 0.18 3.01 15.26
C LYS A 127 -0.59 4.18 14.65
N MET A 128 -1.07 4.03 13.41
CA MET A 128 -1.90 5.03 12.73
C MET A 128 -3.20 5.33 13.47
N ALA A 129 -3.81 4.32 14.08
CA ALA A 129 -5.04 4.46 14.85
C ALA A 129 -4.84 5.07 16.24
N THR A 130 -3.60 5.13 16.72
CA THR A 130 -3.31 5.73 18.03
C THR A 130 -3.67 7.22 18.00
N GLY A 131 -4.52 7.65 18.94
CA GLY A 131 -5.01 9.03 19.00
C GLY A 131 -6.21 9.33 18.11
N ILE A 132 -6.66 8.38 17.26
CA ILE A 132 -7.97 8.44 16.59
C ILE A 132 -9.04 7.99 17.60
N LYS A 133 -9.28 8.76 18.67
CA LYS A 133 -10.49 8.57 19.48
C LYS A 133 -11.69 9.11 18.70
N ALA A 134 -12.81 8.38 18.73
CA ALA A 134 -14.08 8.73 18.10
C ALA A 134 -14.45 10.19 18.37
#